data_AF-A0A4Z0KFJ2-F1
#
_entry.id   AF-A0A4Z0KFJ2-F1
#
_cell.length_a   1.000
_cell.length_b   1.000
_cell.length_c   1.000
_cell.angle_alpha   90.00
_cell.angle_beta   90.00
_cell.angle_gamma   90.00
#
_symmetry.space_group_name_H-M   'P 1'
#
loop_
_entity.id
_entity.type
_entity.pdbx_description
1 polymer ?
#
loop_
_entity_poly.entity_id
_entity_poly.type
_entity_poly.pdbx_seq_one_letter_code
_entity_poly.pdbx_strand_id
1 'polypeptide(L)' 'MAYLSYALCAARVKPYYLHVLDKVQGAAHFMVTDDEARQIMRELLTLVSGYMVPRLAREIGGEPSKTPLDLQLRQR' A
#
# COMPACT_ATOMS: atom_id res chain seq x y z
N MET A 1 10.11 -8.96 -3.97
CA MET A 1 8.97 -8.06 -3.70
C MET A 1 8.24 -8.40 -2.40
N ALA A 2 7.72 -9.62 -2.20
CA ALA A 2 6.86 -9.95 -1.05
C ALA A 2 7.53 -10.22 0.32
N TYR A 3 8.87 -10.09 0.43
CA TYR A 3 9.63 -10.52 1.61
C TYR A 3 9.11 -9.94 2.93
N LEU A 4 8.81 -8.64 2.96
CA LEU A 4 8.34 -7.96 4.17
C LEU A 4 6.99 -8.52 4.66
N SER A 5 6.04 -8.79 3.76
CA SER A 5 4.75 -9.37 4.13
C SER A 5 4.92 -10.75 4.78
N TYR A 6 5.80 -11.59 4.24
CA TYR A 6 6.11 -12.90 4.83
C TYR A 6 6.79 -12.76 6.20
N ALA A 7 7.77 -11.87 6.32
CA ALA A 7 8.50 -11.65 7.57
C ALA A 7 7.58 -11.14 8.68
N LEU A 8 6.71 -10.17 8.39
CA LEU A 8 5.71 -9.66 9.32
C LEU A 8 4.77 -10.78 9.77
N CYS A 9 4.24 -11.56 8.83
CA CYS A 9 3.34 -12.66 9.15
C CYS A 9 4.02 -13.75 10.00
N ALA A 10 5.27 -14.11 9.69
CA ALA A 10 6.05 -15.07 10.48
C ALA A 10 6.25 -14.57 11.93
N ALA A 11 6.38 -13.26 12.11
CA ALA A 11 6.43 -12.60 13.41
C ALA A 11 5.06 -12.37 14.07
N ARG A 12 3.97 -12.94 13.52
CA ARG A 12 2.56 -12.73 13.95
C ARG A 12 2.12 -11.26 13.89
N VAL A 13 2.73 -10.47 13.01
CA VAL A 13 2.35 -9.09 12.72
C VAL A 13 1.55 -9.04 11.42
N LYS A 14 0.38 -8.40 11.47
CA LYS A 14 -0.46 -8.22 10.27
C LYS A 14 0.04 -7.00 9.46
N PRO A 15 0.42 -7.16 8.18
CA PRO A 15 0.58 -6.02 7.29
C PRO A 15 -0.76 -5.29 7.15
N TYR A 16 -0.84 -4.06 7.63
CA TYR A 16 -2.12 -3.36 7.74
C TYR A 16 -2.33 -2.29 6.68
N TYR A 17 -1.37 -1.39 6.52
CA TYR A 17 -1.37 -0.36 5.48
C TYR A 17 -0.04 -0.35 4.73
N LEU A 18 -0.13 -0.22 3.41
CA LEU A 18 0.93 0.32 2.59
C LEU A 18 0.55 1.78 2.34
N HIS A 19 1.32 2.69 2.91
CA HIS A 19 1.01 4.11 2.84
C HIS A 19 1.80 4.77 1.73
N VAL A 20 1.12 5.50 0.84
CA VAL A 20 1.83 6.41 -0.07
C VAL A 20 2.36 7.58 0.76
N LEU A 21 3.56 8.03 0.44
CA LEU A 21 4.19 9.12 1.18
C LEU A 21 3.32 10.38 1.21
N ASP A 22 3.28 11.02 2.37
CA ASP A 22 2.59 12.27 2.56
C ASP A 22 3.34 13.42 1.90
N LYS A 23 2.60 14.39 1.39
CA LYS A 23 3.18 15.61 0.83
C LYS A 23 3.73 16.46 1.97
N VAL A 24 5.01 16.25 2.29
CA VAL A 24 5.75 17.02 3.28
C VAL A 24 6.97 17.70 2.66
N GLN A 25 7.35 18.84 3.22
CA GLN A 25 8.50 19.62 2.75
C GLN A 25 9.78 18.78 2.85
N GLY A 26 10.58 18.80 1.78
CA GLY A 26 11.89 18.10 1.73
C GLY A 26 11.83 16.62 1.36
N ALA A 27 10.66 15.98 1.28
CA ALA A 27 10.55 14.55 0.98
C ALA A 27 10.08 14.23 -0.45
N ALA A 28 10.04 15.23 -1.35
CA ALA A 28 9.49 15.09 -2.70
C ALA A 28 10.17 13.97 -3.52
N HIS A 29 11.46 13.70 -3.28
CA HIS A 29 12.23 12.68 -3.97
C HIS A 29 11.85 11.24 -3.58
N PHE A 30 11.09 11.06 -2.49
CA PHE A 30 10.53 9.77 -2.10
C PHE A 30 9.08 9.58 -2.58
N MET A 31 8.51 10.56 -3.30
CA MET A 31 7.15 10.46 -3.80
C MET A 31 7.05 9.39 -4.88
N VAL A 32 6.07 8.51 -4.72
CA VAL A 32 5.68 7.49 -5.70
C VAL A 32 4.30 7.88 -6.23
N THR A 33 4.10 7.75 -7.53
CA THR A 33 2.80 8.04 -8.15
C THR A 33 1.75 7.00 -7.74
N ASP A 34 0.46 7.35 -7.85
CA ASP A 34 -0.60 6.39 -7.55
C ASP A 34 -0.56 5.16 -8.46
N ASP A 35 -0.17 5.33 -9.72
CA ASP A 35 -0.09 4.23 -10.67
C ASP A 35 1.04 3.26 -10.34
N GLU A 36 2.20 3.77 -9.93
CA GLU A 36 3.30 2.95 -9.42
C GLU A 36 2.90 2.23 -8.12
N ALA A 37 2.26 2.92 -7.18
CA ALA A 37 1.80 2.31 -5.94
C ALA A 37 0.76 1.21 -6.18
N ARG A 38 -0.18 1.43 -7.11
CA ARG A 38 -1.13 0.41 -7.56
C ARG A 38 -0.42 -0.77 -8.23
N GLN A 39 0.62 -0.53 -9.03
CA GLN A 39 1.39 -1.58 -9.68
C GLN A 39 2.07 -2.50 -8.65
N ILE A 40 2.71 -1.92 -7.64
CA ILE A 40 3.31 -2.67 -6.53
C ILE A 40 2.27 -3.54 -5.83
N MET A 41 1.08 -2.99 -5.55
CA MET A 41 -0.01 -3.73 -4.91
C MET A 41 -0.57 -4.86 -5.77
N ARG A 42 -0.73 -4.63 -7.08
CA ARG A 42 -1.16 -5.66 -8.03
C ARG A 42 -0.16 -6.80 -8.10
N GLU A 43 1.14 -6.49 -8.15
CA GLU A 43 2.18 -7.51 -8.12
C GLU A 43 2.16 -8.29 -6.80
N LEU A 44 2.08 -7.60 -5.67
CA LEU A 44 2.00 -8.24 -4.35
C LEU A 44 0.80 -9.19 -4.23
N LEU A 45 -0.37 -8.79 -4.74
CA LEU A 45 -1.58 -9.63 -4.78
C LEU A 45 -1.37 -10.96 -5.50
N THR A 46 -0.46 -11.05 -6.48
CA THR A 46 -0.15 -12.31 -7.18
C THR A 46 0.83 -13.20 -6.43
N LEU A 47 1.54 -12.65 -5.44
CA LEU A 47 2.66 -13.30 -4.77
C LEU A 47 2.31 -13.86 -3.39
N VAL A 48 1.30 -13.31 -2.71
CA VAL A 48 0.99 -13.68 -1.32
C VAL A 48 -0.49 -13.98 -1.13
N SER A 49 -0.80 -14.72 -0.06
CA SER A 49 -2.19 -14.93 0.37
C SER A 49 -2.83 -13.61 0.78
N GLY A 50 -4.14 -13.45 0.52
CA GLY A 50 -4.87 -12.19 0.72
C GLY A 50 -4.76 -11.59 2.13
N TYR A 51 -4.60 -12.42 3.17
CA TYR A 51 -4.45 -11.91 4.54
C TYR A 51 -3.09 -11.24 4.82
N MET A 52 -2.09 -11.47 3.95
CA MET A 52 -0.77 -10.84 3.99
C MET A 52 -0.70 -9.57 3.13
N VAL A 53 -1.79 -9.23 2.43
CA VAL A 53 -1.88 -8.05 1.57
C VAL A 53 -2.36 -6.87 2.42
N PRO A 54 -1.57 -5.79 2.54
CA PRO A 54 -1.99 -4.59 3.26
C PRO A 54 -3.04 -3.81 2.46
N ARG A 55 -3.66 -2.81 3.09
CA ARG A 55 -4.50 -1.83 2.36
C ARG A 55 -3.64 -0.70 1.81
N LEU A 56 -3.80 -0.34 0.55
CA LEU A 56 -3.16 0.84 -0.02
C LEU A 56 -3.93 2.10 0.41
N ALA A 57 -3.24 3.05 1.02
CA ALA A 57 -3.86 4.28 1.54
C ALA A 57 -2.95 5.49 1.43
N ARG A 58 -3.54 6.68 1.51
CA ARG A 58 -2.89 7.98 1.56
C ARG A 58 -3.53 8.86 2.63
N GLU A 59 -2.76 9.81 3.18
CA GLU A 59 -3.29 10.91 3.96
C GLU A 59 -3.68 12.09 3.07
N ILE A 60 -4.89 12.62 3.26
CA ILE A 60 -5.39 13.81 2.56
C ILE A 60 -5.83 14.80 3.63
N GLY A 61 -5.14 15.95 3.69
CA GLY A 61 -5.44 16.98 4.68
C GLY A 61 -6.91 17.42 4.62
N GLY A 62 -7.60 17.35 5.75
CA GLY A 62 -9.03 17.68 5.87
C GLY A 62 -9.97 16.47 5.84
N GLU A 63 -9.50 15.29 5.43
CA GLU A 63 -10.29 14.06 5.54
C GLU A 63 -10.30 13.54 7.00
N PRO A 64 -11.40 12.92 7.46
CA PRO A 64 -11.51 12.43 8.84
C PRO A 64 -10.68 11.16 9.10
N SER A 65 -10.14 10.54 8.05
CA SER A 65 -9.36 9.30 8.13
C SER A 65 -8.54 9.07 6.87
N LYS A 66 -7.59 8.13 6.93
CA LYS A 66 -6.82 7.67 5.77
C LYS A 66 -7.73 7.32 4.60
N THR A 67 -7.41 7.86 3.43
CA THR A 67 -8.13 7.61 2.19
C THR A 67 -7.60 6.34 1.52
N PRO A 68 -8.40 5.27 1.37
CA PRO A 68 -8.00 4.11 0.59
C PRO A 68 -7.83 4.47 -0.89
N LEU A 69 -6.82 3.90 -1.54
CA LEU A 69 -6.64 4.05 -2.98
C LEU A 69 -7.22 2.84 -3.69
N ASP A 70 -8.11 3.07 -4.66
CA ASP A 70 -8.63 2.02 -5.52
C ASP A 70 -7.50 1.40 -6.36
N LEU A 71 -7.40 0.07 -6.31
CA LEU A 71 -6.42 -0.73 -7.05
C LEU A 71 -6.77 -0.92 -8.52
N GLN A 72 -8.01 -0.56 -8.91
CA GLN A 72 -8.52 -0.66 -10.28
C GLN A 72 -8.43 -2.10 -10.82
N LEU A 73 -8.70 -3.07 -9.95
CA LEU A 73 -8.78 -4.47 -10.34
C LEU A 73 -10.07 -4.66 -11.15
N ARG A 74 -9.97 -5.17 -12.37
CA ARG A 74 -11.15 -5.43 -13.21
C ARG A 74 -12.05 -6.46 -12.52
N GLN A 75 -13.33 -6.14 -12.35
CA GLN A 75 -14.38 -7.14 -12.23
C GLN A 75 -14.75 -7.54 -13.67
N ARG A 76 -14.53 -8.81 -14.02
CA ARG A 76 -15.13 -9.41 -15.21
C ARG A 76 -16.53 -9.88 -14.87
#